data_AF-A0A2K3LBR9-F1
#
_entry.id   AF-A0A2K3LBR9-F1
#
_cell.length_a   1.000
_cell.length_b   1.000
_cell.length_c   1.000
_cell.angle_alpha   90.00
_cell.angle_beta   90.00
_cell.angle_gamma   90.00
#
_symmetry.space_group_name_H-M   'P 1'
#
loop_
_entity.id
_entity.type
_entity.pdbx_description
1 polymer ?
#
loop_
_entity_poly.entity_id
_entity_poly.type
_entity_poly.pdbx_seq_one_letter_code
_entity_poly.pdbx_strand_id
1 'polypeptide(L)'
;MNFARKKRVTDPLNDEAKARLIGGDFRQLSGVSSGSEHSGTGECDSSLSLSELVYGFLEEDNENESDSAGNDFDSERVDSVTDCMESVKDLLQLSSENANADSYMKMLRSHVSEAAVKFAFLKKQNVSLYNRNVMSFLREKGYNAAICKTRWDSSGGLTAGNHEFIDVVRSESSTWQNNRYFVELNFAGQFEIARPTSRYSEILSYVPEIFVGKSEELKRTVLALCGAVKLCLRSGGLSIPPWRKNRYMQNKWFGPYRRTTNPVQGNPVPAVSSFSGAKCRLVGFEDAVSETRRGGASVRTR
;
A
#
# COMPACT_ATOMS: atom_id res chain seq x y z
N MET A 1 -9.99 -6.04 55.75
CA MET A 1 -9.31 -6.44 54.50
C MET A 1 -10.31 -7.20 53.64
N ASN A 2 -10.81 -6.60 52.55
CA ASN A 2 -11.79 -7.24 51.65
C ASN A 2 -11.05 -7.95 50.52
N PHE A 3 -11.12 -9.29 50.49
CA PHE A 3 -10.61 -10.06 49.37
C PHE A 3 -11.66 -10.11 48.26
N ALA A 4 -11.36 -9.45 47.13
CA ALA A 4 -12.16 -9.55 45.92
C ALA A 4 -12.02 -10.96 45.32
N ARG A 5 -13.14 -11.70 45.26
CA ARG A 5 -13.21 -13.03 44.67
C ARG A 5 -13.02 -12.94 43.15
N LYS A 6 -11.92 -13.48 42.62
CA LYS A 6 -11.71 -13.60 41.17
C LYS A 6 -12.78 -14.55 40.59
N LYS A 7 -13.67 -14.02 39.75
CA LYS A 7 -14.59 -14.85 38.94
C LYS A 7 -13.77 -15.51 37.83
N ARG A 8 -13.53 -16.82 37.94
CA ARG A 8 -13.08 -17.63 36.80
C ARG A 8 -14.33 -18.03 36.02
N VAL A 9 -14.41 -17.60 34.76
CA VAL A 9 -15.38 -18.09 33.80
C VAL A 9 -14.80 -19.38 33.24
N THR A 10 -15.34 -20.52 33.67
CA THR A 10 -14.93 -21.86 33.21
C THR A 10 -15.96 -22.48 32.29
N ASP A 11 -16.92 -21.71 31.77
CA ASP A 11 -17.87 -22.26 30.82
C ASP A 11 -17.22 -22.43 29.46
N PRO A 12 -17.16 -23.66 28.91
CA PRO A 12 -16.74 -23.86 27.54
C PRO A 12 -17.71 -23.11 26.62
N LEU A 13 -17.17 -22.54 25.53
CA LEU A 13 -17.98 -21.93 24.49
C LEU A 13 -19.04 -22.93 24.02
N ASN A 14 -20.30 -22.48 23.94
CA ASN A 14 -21.36 -23.31 23.40
C ASN A 14 -21.09 -23.58 21.90
N ASP A 15 -21.67 -24.65 21.38
CA ASP A 15 -21.36 -25.11 20.02
C ASP A 15 -21.78 -24.10 18.95
N GLU A 16 -22.77 -23.25 19.25
CA GLU A 16 -23.16 -22.13 18.40
C GLU A 16 -22.08 -21.04 18.34
N ALA A 17 -21.45 -20.68 19.46
CA ALA A 17 -20.32 -19.75 19.47
C ALA A 17 -19.09 -20.34 18.76
N LYS A 18 -18.87 -21.65 18.88
CA LYS A 18 -17.81 -22.35 18.13
C LYS A 18 -18.09 -22.32 16.62
N ALA A 19 -19.34 -22.54 16.19
CA ALA A 19 -19.73 -22.52 14.79
C ALA A 19 -19.55 -21.14 14.14
N ARG A 20 -19.82 -20.06 14.89
CA ARG A 20 -19.56 -18.68 14.43
C ARG A 20 -18.07 -18.36 14.31
N LEU A 21 -17.22 -19.00 15.11
CA LEU A 21 -15.76 -18.88 15.02
C LEU A 21 -15.17 -19.67 13.84
N ILE A 22 -15.81 -20.79 13.46
CA ILE A 22 -15.36 -21.68 12.37
C ILE A 22 -16.00 -21.27 11.02
N GLY A 23 -16.84 -20.23 10.98
CA GLY A 23 -17.44 -19.73 9.74
C GLY A 23 -18.50 -20.66 9.15
N GLY A 24 -19.16 -21.47 10.00
CA GLY A 24 -20.04 -22.56 9.56
C GLY A 24 -21.47 -22.20 9.19
N ASP A 25 -21.92 -20.95 9.33
CA ASP A 25 -23.30 -20.58 9.04
C ASP A 25 -23.44 -19.60 7.87
N PHE A 26 -23.62 -20.18 6.68
CA PHE A 26 -24.37 -19.56 5.59
C PHE A 26 -25.85 -19.50 5.96
N ARG A 27 -26.24 -18.56 6.83
CA ARG A 27 -27.61 -18.08 6.91
C ARG A 27 -27.66 -16.56 7.01
N GLN A 28 -28.04 -15.96 5.88
CA GLN A 28 -28.61 -14.62 5.69
C GLN A 28 -28.61 -13.72 6.92
N LEU A 29 -27.62 -12.83 7.01
CA LEU A 29 -27.80 -11.55 7.69
C LEU A 29 -28.05 -10.49 6.63
N SER A 30 -29.33 -10.20 6.42
CA SER A 30 -29.83 -9.03 5.71
C SER A 30 -29.47 -7.76 6.50
N GLY A 31 -28.22 -7.32 6.35
CA GLY A 31 -27.81 -5.94 6.63
C GLY A 31 -28.11 -5.11 5.39
N VAL A 32 -29.24 -4.39 5.40
CA VAL A 32 -29.61 -3.41 4.38
C VAL A 32 -28.51 -2.34 4.30
N SER A 33 -27.68 -2.39 3.26
CA SER A 33 -26.87 -1.26 2.81
C SER A 33 -27.22 -0.98 1.36
N SER A 34 -27.59 0.27 1.11
CA SER A 34 -28.32 0.76 -0.06
C SER A 34 -27.38 1.07 -1.24
N GLY A 35 -27.70 0.48 -2.41
CA GLY A 35 -27.44 0.96 -3.78
C GLY A 35 -26.07 0.66 -4.41
N SER A 36 -25.92 0.41 -5.71
CA SER A 36 -26.81 0.02 -6.82
C SER A 36 -25.90 -0.47 -7.97
N GLU A 37 -26.22 -1.64 -8.52
CA GLU A 37 -26.19 -2.07 -9.93
C GLU A 37 -24.94 -1.77 -10.81
N HIS A 38 -24.27 -2.84 -11.26
CA HIS A 38 -24.20 -3.24 -12.67
C HIS A 38 -23.79 -4.72 -12.76
N SER A 39 -24.59 -5.49 -13.49
CA SER A 39 -24.49 -6.94 -13.70
C SER A 39 -23.47 -7.31 -14.78
N GLY A 40 -22.85 -8.48 -14.62
CA GLY A 40 -21.97 -9.09 -15.62
C GLY A 40 -21.29 -10.35 -15.10
N THR A 41 -22.06 -11.43 -14.97
CA THR A 41 -21.67 -12.85 -15.14
C THR A 41 -20.25 -13.31 -14.77
N GLY A 42 -20.17 -14.19 -13.77
CA GLY A 42 -19.34 -15.40 -13.84
C GLY A 42 -18.04 -15.41 -13.02
N GLU A 43 -18.08 -16.23 -11.96
CA GLU A 43 -16.95 -17.00 -11.42
C GLU A 43 -16.10 -16.39 -10.28
N CYS A 44 -16.39 -16.92 -9.08
CA CYS A 44 -15.54 -17.10 -7.90
C CYS A 44 -14.89 -15.86 -7.27
N ASP A 45 -15.65 -15.17 -6.41
CA ASP A 45 -15.07 -14.49 -5.24
C ASP A 45 -14.56 -15.58 -4.26
N SER A 46 -13.42 -16.18 -4.56
CA SER A 46 -12.64 -16.92 -3.58
C SER A 46 -11.89 -15.92 -2.70
N SER A 47 -12.65 -15.17 -1.89
CA SER A 47 -12.06 -14.55 -0.71
C SER A 47 -11.66 -15.70 0.23
N LEU A 48 -10.42 -16.17 0.10
CA LEU A 48 -9.89 -17.22 0.96
C LEU A 48 -10.16 -16.86 2.42
N SER A 49 -10.69 -17.84 3.15
CA SER A 49 -10.99 -17.67 4.57
C SER A 49 -9.69 -17.35 5.32
N LEU A 50 -9.77 -16.55 6.39
CA LEU A 50 -8.59 -16.23 7.21
C LEU A 50 -7.90 -17.50 7.73
N SER A 51 -8.67 -18.57 7.96
CA SER A 51 -8.17 -19.91 8.25
C SER A 51 -7.25 -20.46 7.17
N GLU A 52 -7.64 -20.42 5.89
CA GLU A 52 -6.80 -20.94 4.80
C GLU A 52 -5.48 -20.17 4.66
N LEU A 53 -5.50 -18.84 4.88
CA LEU A 53 -4.28 -18.03 4.88
C LEU A 53 -3.34 -18.39 6.05
N VAL A 54 -3.90 -18.73 7.22
CA VAL A 54 -3.14 -19.14 8.39
C VAL A 54 -2.60 -20.57 8.24
N TYR A 55 -3.41 -21.50 7.70
CA TYR A 55 -2.97 -22.88 7.45
C TYR A 55 -1.88 -22.94 6.40
N GLY A 56 -2.03 -22.24 5.27
CA GLY A 56 -0.97 -22.16 4.26
C GLY A 56 0.34 -21.57 4.80
N PHE A 57 0.25 -20.64 5.77
CA PHE A 57 1.44 -20.11 6.44
C PHE A 57 2.14 -21.14 7.33
N LEU A 58 1.39 -21.92 8.11
CA LEU A 58 1.96 -22.93 9.01
C LEU A 58 2.48 -24.16 8.27
N GLU A 59 1.93 -24.48 7.11
CA GLU A 59 2.31 -25.65 6.31
C GLU A 59 3.59 -25.43 5.50
N GLU A 60 3.91 -24.20 5.08
CA GLU A 60 5.14 -23.88 4.34
C GLU A 60 6.42 -23.92 5.20
N ASP A 61 6.31 -23.97 6.54
CA ASP A 61 7.47 -24.13 7.43
C ASP A 61 7.90 -25.61 7.57
N ASN A 62 7.15 -26.56 7.00
CA ASN A 62 7.54 -27.97 6.89
C ASN A 62 8.20 -28.23 5.53
N GLU A 63 9.52 -28.32 5.54
CA GLU A 63 10.41 -28.75 4.48
C GLU A 63 9.76 -29.76 3.50
N ASN A 64 9.37 -29.28 2.31
CA ASN A 64 9.23 -30.08 1.11
C ASN A 64 9.36 -29.17 -0.12
N GLU A 65 10.62 -28.95 -0.51
CA GLU A 65 11.06 -28.53 -1.84
C GLU A 65 10.33 -29.32 -2.93
N SER A 66 9.35 -28.70 -3.60
CA SER A 66 8.92 -29.16 -4.92
C SER A 66 8.35 -28.02 -5.77
N ASP A 67 9.10 -27.73 -6.83
CA ASP A 67 8.73 -27.10 -8.10
C ASP A 67 7.99 -25.75 -8.09
N SER A 68 8.80 -24.68 -8.08
CA SER A 68 8.52 -23.50 -8.92
C SER A 68 9.83 -22.82 -9.29
N ALA A 69 10.25 -22.98 -10.55
CA ALA A 69 11.39 -22.29 -11.15
C ALA A 69 11.22 -20.76 -11.04
N GLY A 70 11.87 -20.17 -10.04
CA GLY A 70 11.76 -18.74 -9.78
C GLY A 70 12.85 -18.20 -8.88
N ASN A 71 14.13 -18.41 -9.24
CA ASN A 71 15.32 -17.74 -8.67
C ASN A 71 15.20 -17.37 -7.18
N ASP A 72 14.81 -18.31 -6.32
CA ASP A 72 14.99 -18.18 -4.89
C ASP A 72 16.45 -18.58 -4.65
N PHE A 73 17.36 -17.61 -4.70
CA PHE A 73 18.67 -17.78 -4.08
C PHE A 73 18.45 -17.78 -2.54
N ASP A 74 17.72 -18.77 -2.03
CA ASP A 74 17.68 -19.07 -0.59
C ASP A 74 18.93 -19.90 -0.30
N SER A 75 20.07 -19.21 -0.25
CA SER A 75 21.28 -19.84 0.25
C SER A 75 21.05 -20.14 1.72
N GLU A 76 20.85 -21.41 2.05
CA GLU A 76 20.86 -21.93 3.44
C GLU A 76 22.19 -21.73 4.16
N ARG A 77 23.16 -21.05 3.53
CA ARG A 77 24.36 -20.61 4.20
C ARG A 77 23.94 -19.56 5.22
N VAL A 78 23.96 -19.96 6.48
CA VAL A 78 23.92 -19.06 7.64
C VAL A 78 25.18 -18.20 7.58
N ASP A 79 25.20 -17.20 6.71
CA ASP A 79 26.11 -16.08 6.89
C ASP A 79 25.83 -15.53 8.27
N SER A 80 26.89 -15.21 9.01
CA SER A 80 26.70 -14.69 10.35
C SER A 80 25.83 -13.42 10.25
N VAL A 81 25.04 -13.14 11.27
CA VAL A 81 24.20 -11.91 11.28
C VAL A 81 25.08 -10.65 11.11
N THR A 82 26.38 -10.77 11.39
CA THR A 82 27.39 -9.74 11.13
C THR A 82 27.67 -9.52 9.67
N ASP A 83 27.89 -10.58 8.91
CA ASP A 83 28.18 -10.50 7.48
C ASP A 83 26.98 -9.95 6.70
N CYS A 84 25.75 -10.29 7.12
CA CYS A 84 24.53 -9.73 6.53
C CYS A 84 24.40 -8.22 6.78
N MET A 85 24.76 -7.74 7.96
CA MET A 85 24.68 -6.32 8.31
C MET A 85 25.68 -5.48 7.52
N GLU A 86 26.93 -5.94 7.42
CA GLU A 86 27.97 -5.27 6.64
C GLU A 86 27.57 -5.24 5.15
N SER A 87 27.07 -6.37 4.63
CA SER A 87 26.57 -6.46 3.26
C SER A 87 25.40 -5.51 2.96
N VAL A 88 24.43 -5.35 3.87
CA VAL A 88 23.32 -4.39 3.69
C VAL A 88 23.83 -2.95 3.71
N LYS A 89 24.73 -2.62 4.63
CA LYS A 89 25.30 -1.28 4.76
C LYS A 89 26.12 -0.91 3.53
N ASP A 90 26.98 -1.81 3.08
CA ASP A 90 27.81 -1.63 1.88
C ASP A 90 26.94 -1.49 0.63
N LEU A 91 25.86 -2.28 0.52
CA LEU A 91 24.92 -2.17 -0.58
C LEU A 91 24.22 -0.80 -0.62
N LEU A 92 23.79 -0.28 0.52
CA LEU A 92 23.17 1.05 0.62
C LEU A 92 24.17 2.16 0.32
N GLN A 93 25.43 2.01 0.79
CA GLN A 93 26.52 2.94 0.52
C GLN A 93 26.88 3.00 -0.97
N LEU A 94 27.08 1.85 -1.61
CA LEU A 94 27.34 1.74 -3.05
C LEU A 94 26.20 2.31 -3.89
N SER A 95 24.96 2.11 -3.44
CA SER A 95 23.78 2.67 -4.11
C SER A 95 23.77 4.20 -4.04
N SER A 96 24.19 4.78 -2.91
CA SER A 96 24.36 6.23 -2.73
C SER A 96 25.49 6.82 -3.59
N GLU A 97 26.57 6.07 -3.81
CA GLU A 97 27.69 6.49 -4.65
C GLU A 97 27.34 6.46 -6.13
N ASN A 98 26.75 5.35 -6.61
CA ASN A 98 26.29 5.23 -8.00
C ASN A 98 25.20 6.26 -8.34
N ALA A 99 24.36 6.57 -7.37
CA ALA A 99 23.35 7.61 -7.44
C ALA A 99 23.91 9.01 -7.73
N ASN A 100 25.11 9.30 -7.25
CA ASN A 100 25.76 10.60 -7.46
C ASN A 100 26.33 10.76 -8.87
N ALA A 101 26.56 9.66 -9.59
CA ALA A 101 27.03 9.68 -10.97
C ALA A 101 25.89 10.02 -11.97
N ASP A 102 24.65 9.62 -11.68
CA ASP A 102 23.49 9.93 -12.52
C ASP A 102 22.88 11.29 -12.15
N SER A 103 23.20 12.32 -12.94
CA SER A 103 22.72 13.69 -12.73
C SER A 103 21.20 13.81 -12.75
N TYR A 104 20.50 12.98 -13.53
CA TYR A 104 19.05 12.96 -13.58
C TYR A 104 18.47 12.39 -12.29
N MET A 105 19.01 11.26 -11.82
CA MET A 105 18.61 10.62 -10.58
C MET A 105 18.87 11.52 -9.36
N LYS A 106 20.00 12.24 -9.34
CA LYS A 106 20.34 13.23 -8.31
C LYS A 106 19.32 14.37 -8.27
N MET A 107 18.98 14.92 -9.44
CA MET A 107 17.98 15.99 -9.54
C MET A 107 16.58 15.48 -9.15
N LEU A 108 16.20 14.28 -9.58
CA LEU A 108 14.95 13.65 -9.20
C LEU A 108 14.85 13.47 -7.69
N ARG A 109 15.89 12.96 -7.03
CA ARG A 109 15.95 12.87 -5.56
C ARG A 109 15.71 14.22 -4.90
N SER A 110 16.41 15.27 -5.36
CA SER A 110 16.24 16.63 -4.81
C SER A 110 14.79 17.09 -4.89
N HIS A 111 14.14 16.92 -6.04
CA HIS A 111 12.74 17.33 -6.23
C HIS A 111 11.75 16.45 -5.44
N VAL A 112 12.01 15.14 -5.32
CA VAL A 112 11.20 14.25 -4.47
C VAL A 112 11.32 14.69 -3.00
N SER A 113 12.51 14.99 -2.51
CA SER A 113 12.72 15.50 -1.15
C SER A 113 12.03 16.84 -0.92
N GLU A 114 12.13 17.78 -1.87
CA GLU A 114 11.42 19.06 -1.81
C GLU A 114 9.90 18.85 -1.69
N ALA A 115 9.32 17.99 -2.53
CA ALA A 115 7.91 17.66 -2.50
C ALA A 115 7.49 16.98 -1.19
N ALA A 116 8.29 16.03 -0.70
CA ALA A 116 8.02 15.30 0.52
C ALA A 116 7.93 16.24 1.73
N VAL A 117 8.84 17.21 1.84
CA VAL A 117 8.79 18.24 2.88
C VAL A 117 7.55 19.11 2.71
N LYS A 118 7.28 19.60 1.48
CA LYS A 118 6.13 20.47 1.17
C LYS A 118 4.79 19.83 1.55
N PHE A 119 4.66 18.51 1.37
CA PHE A 119 3.42 17.78 1.59
C PHE A 119 3.45 16.87 2.83
N ALA A 120 4.43 17.02 3.73
CA ALA A 120 4.62 16.13 4.88
C ALA A 120 3.38 16.03 5.79
N PHE A 121 2.58 17.10 5.88
CA PHE A 121 1.33 17.12 6.65
C PHE A 121 0.29 16.10 6.16
N LEU A 122 0.32 15.74 4.87
CA LEU A 122 -0.59 14.73 4.29
C LEU A 122 -0.18 13.30 4.65
N LYS A 123 1.09 13.05 4.97
CA LYS A 123 1.62 11.70 5.25
C LYS A 123 0.83 10.97 6.33
N LYS A 124 0.39 11.70 7.37
CA LYS A 124 -0.39 11.14 8.50
C LYS A 124 -1.90 11.12 8.25
N GLN A 125 -2.40 11.94 7.32
CA GLN A 125 -3.83 12.09 7.07
C GLN A 125 -4.31 11.13 5.99
N ASN A 126 -3.63 11.10 4.84
CA ASN A 126 -4.02 10.31 3.70
C ASN A 126 -2.81 10.06 2.79
N VAL A 127 -2.27 8.84 2.86
CA VAL A 127 -1.08 8.43 2.08
C VAL A 127 -1.33 8.55 0.58
N SER A 128 -2.53 8.25 0.08
CA SER A 128 -2.83 8.35 -1.35
C SER A 128 -2.87 9.80 -1.83
N LEU A 129 -3.38 10.72 -1.00
CA LEU A 129 -3.29 12.16 -1.29
C LEU A 129 -1.84 12.65 -1.22
N TYR A 130 -1.05 12.18 -0.26
CA TYR A 130 0.37 12.50 -0.16
C TYR A 130 1.13 12.08 -1.43
N ASN A 131 0.98 10.82 -1.85
CA ASN A 131 1.57 10.30 -3.08
C ASN A 131 1.13 11.10 -4.32
N ARG A 132 -0.17 11.40 -4.45
CA ARG A 132 -0.67 12.17 -5.59
C ARG A 132 -0.13 13.60 -5.63
N ASN A 133 -0.01 14.29 -4.50
CA ASN A 133 0.55 15.64 -4.47
C ASN A 133 2.03 15.66 -4.83
N VAL A 134 2.81 14.69 -4.34
CA VAL A 134 4.22 14.52 -4.75
C VAL A 134 4.33 14.23 -6.25
N MET A 135 3.50 13.31 -6.77
CA MET A 135 3.44 13.01 -8.20
C MET A 135 3.10 14.27 -9.04
N SER A 136 2.07 15.02 -8.65
CA SER A 136 1.68 16.28 -9.32
C SER A 136 2.81 17.30 -9.33
N PHE A 137 3.50 17.48 -8.19
CA PHE A 137 4.65 18.38 -8.10
C PHE A 137 5.80 17.98 -9.02
N LEU A 138 6.11 16.68 -9.12
CA LEU A 138 7.13 16.20 -10.06
C LEU A 138 6.71 16.47 -11.51
N ARG A 139 5.42 16.32 -11.85
CA ARG A 139 4.92 16.66 -13.18
C ARG A 139 5.03 18.16 -13.48
N GLU A 140 4.77 19.03 -12.51
CA GLU A 140 4.98 20.48 -12.63
C GLU A 140 6.45 20.83 -12.90
N LYS A 141 7.38 20.06 -12.34
CA LYS A 141 8.83 20.17 -12.62
C LYS A 141 9.24 19.54 -13.97
N GLY A 142 8.30 18.99 -14.73
CA GLY A 142 8.54 18.42 -16.07
C GLY A 142 8.84 16.92 -16.12
N TYR A 143 8.74 16.19 -15.00
CA TYR A 143 8.93 14.74 -15.00
C TYR A 143 7.70 14.00 -15.54
N ASN A 144 7.91 12.90 -16.27
CA ASN A 144 6.86 11.92 -16.55
C ASN A 144 6.62 11.03 -15.32
N ALA A 145 6.11 11.64 -14.25
CA ALA A 145 5.74 10.97 -13.01
C ALA A 145 4.30 10.44 -13.06
N ALA A 146 4.05 9.30 -12.42
CA ALA A 146 2.72 8.71 -12.30
C ALA A 146 2.54 7.92 -11.00
N ILE A 147 1.29 7.73 -10.60
CA ILE A 147 0.91 6.79 -9.56
C ILE A 147 0.84 5.39 -10.15
N CYS A 148 1.55 4.45 -9.52
CA CYS A 148 1.51 3.03 -9.82
C CYS A 148 0.78 2.30 -8.70
N LYS A 149 -0.21 1.49 -9.08
CA LYS A 149 -0.94 0.62 -8.16
C LYS A 149 -0.75 -0.82 -8.57
N THR A 150 0.03 -1.57 -7.81
CA THR A 150 0.18 -3.02 -7.98
C THR A 150 -0.97 -3.75 -7.30
N ARG A 151 -1.40 -4.85 -7.90
CA ARG A 151 -2.32 -5.82 -7.30
C ARG A 151 -1.92 -7.21 -7.78
N TRP A 152 -1.84 -8.16 -6.85
CA TRP A 152 -1.58 -9.56 -7.15
C TRP A 152 -2.52 -10.45 -6.34
N ASP A 153 -2.94 -11.53 -6.99
CA ASP A 153 -3.84 -12.51 -6.38
C ASP A 153 -3.04 -13.58 -5.63
N SER A 154 -3.73 -14.31 -4.76
CA SER A 154 -3.13 -15.42 -4.05
C SER A 154 -2.77 -16.54 -5.02
N SER A 155 -1.50 -16.88 -5.13
CA SER A 155 -1.03 -17.93 -6.05
C SER A 155 0.29 -18.55 -5.58
N GLY A 156 0.34 -19.89 -5.55
CA GLY A 156 1.52 -20.66 -5.17
C GLY A 156 2.12 -20.20 -3.84
N GLY A 157 1.35 -20.26 -2.75
CA GLY A 157 1.83 -19.89 -1.41
C GLY A 157 1.89 -18.38 -1.12
N LEU A 158 1.78 -17.54 -2.16
CA LEU A 158 1.77 -16.09 -1.98
C LEU A 158 0.40 -15.60 -1.54
N THR A 159 0.37 -14.78 -0.49
CA THR A 159 -0.85 -14.07 -0.07
C THR A 159 -1.17 -12.89 -1.00
N ALA A 160 -2.45 -12.68 -1.29
CA ALA A 160 -2.91 -11.57 -2.13
C ALA A 160 -2.54 -10.21 -1.51
N GLY A 161 -2.36 -9.20 -2.35
CA GLY A 161 -1.99 -7.87 -1.87
C GLY A 161 -2.04 -6.79 -2.94
N ASN A 162 -1.86 -5.56 -2.48
CA ASN A 162 -1.79 -4.37 -3.30
C ASN A 162 -0.81 -3.37 -2.71
N HIS A 163 -0.26 -2.50 -3.55
CA HIS A 163 0.64 -1.43 -3.11
C HIS A 163 0.52 -0.21 -4.03
N GLU A 164 0.75 0.97 -3.48
CA GLU A 164 0.74 2.23 -4.22
C GLU A 164 2.09 2.93 -4.06
N PHE A 165 2.72 3.28 -5.19
CA PHE A 165 4.00 3.99 -5.24
C PHE A 165 4.01 4.98 -6.42
N ILE A 166 5.09 5.76 -6.54
CA ILE A 166 5.28 6.68 -7.67
C ILE A 166 6.37 6.10 -8.58
N ASP A 167 6.18 6.18 -9.89
CA ASP A 167 7.28 5.98 -10.84
C ASP A 167 7.57 7.25 -11.63
N VAL A 168 8.78 7.33 -12.18
CA VAL A 168 9.20 8.34 -13.14
C VAL A 168 9.87 7.65 -14.32
N VAL A 169 9.42 7.96 -15.53
CA VAL A 169 9.98 7.37 -16.77
C VAL A 169 10.72 8.44 -17.56
N ARG A 170 12.01 8.22 -17.82
CA ARG A 170 12.79 9.08 -18.72
C ARG A 170 12.50 8.71 -20.18
N SER A 171 12.14 9.69 -21.01
CA SER A 171 11.70 9.45 -22.40
C SER A 171 12.83 9.17 -23.41
N GLU A 172 14.09 9.20 -22.98
CA GLU A 172 15.25 9.36 -23.89
C GLU A 172 15.97 8.05 -24.29
N SER A 173 15.49 6.87 -23.90
CA SER A 173 16.12 5.60 -24.32
C SER A 173 15.13 4.59 -24.89
N SER A 174 15.65 3.73 -25.77
CA SER A 174 14.92 2.74 -26.55
C SER A 174 14.30 1.60 -25.73
N THR A 175 14.61 1.46 -24.43
CA THR A 175 14.01 0.45 -23.55
C THR A 175 13.40 1.07 -22.30
N TRP A 176 12.10 0.81 -22.10
CA TRP A 176 11.32 1.37 -20.99
C TRP A 176 11.84 0.93 -19.62
N GLN A 177 12.40 -0.28 -19.50
CA GLN A 177 12.94 -0.79 -18.24
C GLN A 177 14.19 -0.05 -17.75
N ASN A 178 15.07 0.43 -18.65
CA ASN A 178 16.32 1.07 -18.23
C ASN A 178 16.16 2.56 -17.85
N ASN A 179 14.95 3.09 -18.03
CA ASN A 179 14.60 4.50 -17.84
C ASN A 179 13.57 4.74 -16.73
N ARG A 180 13.16 3.68 -16.01
CA ARG A 180 12.15 3.76 -14.97
C ARG A 180 12.81 3.90 -13.60
N TYR A 181 12.41 4.93 -12.88
CA TYR A 181 12.78 5.16 -11.50
C TYR A 181 11.56 4.89 -10.61
N PHE A 182 11.79 4.16 -9.53
CA PHE A 182 10.81 3.88 -8.49
C PHE A 182 11.00 4.89 -7.35
N VAL A 183 9.89 5.44 -6.88
CA VAL A 183 9.84 6.40 -5.78
C VAL A 183 8.90 5.86 -4.70
N GLU A 184 9.47 5.50 -3.56
CA GLU A 184 8.76 5.05 -2.36
C GLU A 184 8.97 6.06 -1.25
N LEU A 185 7.90 6.71 -0.79
CA LEU A 185 7.97 7.84 0.15
C LEU A 185 8.01 7.41 1.63
N ASN A 186 7.89 6.11 1.89
CA ASN A 186 7.95 5.52 3.23
C ASN A 186 8.70 4.17 3.18
N PHE A 187 9.89 4.16 2.60
CA PHE A 187 10.63 2.94 2.27
C PHE A 187 11.10 2.21 3.52
N ALA A 188 11.76 2.89 4.47
CA ALA A 188 12.16 2.30 5.75
C ALA A 188 10.95 1.69 6.50
N GLY A 189 9.81 2.39 6.50
CA GLY A 189 8.55 1.88 7.07
C GLY A 189 8.04 0.57 6.44
N GLN A 190 8.41 0.25 5.19
CA GLN A 190 8.08 -1.05 4.58
C GLN A 190 8.83 -2.22 5.23
N PHE A 191 9.89 -1.95 6.01
CA PHE A 191 10.75 -2.94 6.65
C PHE A 191 10.71 -2.86 8.19
N GLU A 192 9.93 -1.95 8.78
CA GLU A 192 9.69 -1.94 10.22
C GLU A 192 9.00 -3.22 10.68
N ILE A 193 9.50 -3.85 11.74
CA ILE A 193 8.90 -5.06 12.35
C ILE A 193 8.59 -4.81 13.82
N ALA A 194 7.63 -5.56 14.35
CA ALA A 194 7.38 -5.57 15.78
C ALA A 194 8.56 -6.26 16.50
N ARG A 195 9.04 -5.65 17.60
CA ARG A 195 10.12 -6.18 18.45
C ARG A 195 11.43 -6.44 17.67
N PRO A 196 12.02 -5.42 17.04
CA PRO A 196 13.31 -5.58 16.37
C PRO A 196 14.40 -5.88 17.40
N THR A 197 15.40 -6.68 17.02
CA THR A 197 16.65 -6.74 17.77
C THR A 197 17.37 -5.40 17.71
N SER A 198 18.26 -5.12 18.65
CA SER A 198 19.12 -3.92 18.62
C SER A 198 19.92 -3.84 17.31
N ARG A 199 20.43 -4.97 16.85
CA ARG A 199 21.16 -5.07 15.58
C ARG A 199 20.29 -4.77 14.36
N TYR A 200 19.08 -5.32 14.29
CA TYR A 200 18.16 -5.01 13.19
C TYR A 200 17.72 -3.54 13.21
N SER A 201 17.55 -2.96 14.41
CA SER A 201 17.24 -1.53 14.57
C SER A 201 18.38 -0.66 14.01
N GLU A 202 19.64 -1.09 14.21
CA GLU A 202 20.79 -0.40 13.62
C GLU A 202 20.78 -0.49 12.08
N ILE A 203 20.54 -1.68 11.51
CA ILE A 203 20.40 -1.84 10.06
C ILE A 203 19.32 -0.90 9.51
N LEU A 204 18.15 -0.88 10.14
CA LEU A 204 17.03 -0.06 9.70
C LEU A 204 17.35 1.44 9.76
N SER A 205 18.22 1.87 10.67
CA SER A 205 18.65 3.28 10.76
C SER A 205 19.46 3.77 9.56
N TYR A 206 20.09 2.87 8.81
CA TYR A 206 20.78 3.19 7.55
C TYR A 206 19.85 3.19 6.34
N VAL A 207 18.65 2.62 6.46
CA VAL A 207 17.70 2.53 5.35
C VAL A 207 17.10 3.90 5.08
N PRO A 208 17.09 4.38 3.82
CA PRO A 208 16.53 5.68 3.50
C PRO A 208 15.02 5.69 3.71
N GLU A 209 14.52 6.77 4.32
CA GLU A 209 13.07 6.99 4.48
C GLU A 209 12.36 7.10 3.13
N ILE A 210 13.00 7.75 2.17
CA ILE A 210 12.53 7.88 0.80
C ILE A 210 13.49 7.16 -0.13
N PHE A 211 13.00 6.14 -0.82
CA PHE A 211 13.77 5.47 -1.86
C PHE A 211 13.47 6.12 -3.22
N VAL A 212 14.54 6.41 -3.96
CA VAL A 212 14.47 6.79 -5.38
C VAL A 212 15.55 6.00 -6.09
N GLY A 213 15.19 5.11 -7.01
CA GLY A 213 16.18 4.28 -7.68
C GLY A 213 15.64 3.41 -8.80
N LYS A 214 16.53 2.67 -9.46
CA LYS A 214 16.17 1.77 -10.58
C LYS A 214 15.72 0.39 -10.08
N SER A 215 15.18 -0.42 -10.98
CA SER A 215 14.70 -1.77 -10.67
C SER A 215 15.77 -2.66 -10.03
N GLU A 216 17.00 -2.62 -10.53
CA GLU A 216 18.09 -3.51 -10.09
C GLU A 216 18.57 -3.15 -8.68
N GLU A 217 18.60 -1.86 -8.37
CA GLU A 217 18.93 -1.33 -7.04
C GLU A 217 17.82 -1.69 -6.03
N LEU A 218 16.55 -1.47 -6.40
CA LEU A 218 15.41 -1.79 -5.55
C LEU A 218 15.34 -3.30 -5.26
N LYS A 219 15.46 -4.15 -6.28
CA LYS A 219 15.44 -5.62 -6.12
C LYS A 219 16.50 -6.11 -5.15
N ARG A 220 17.75 -5.64 -5.30
CA ARG A 220 18.87 -6.01 -4.44
C ARG A 220 18.67 -5.51 -3.01
N THR A 221 18.22 -4.27 -2.85
CA THR A 221 17.93 -3.69 -1.53
C THR A 221 16.83 -4.45 -0.80
N VAL A 222 15.71 -4.74 -1.50
CA VAL A 222 14.59 -5.52 -0.94
C VAL A 222 15.04 -6.93 -0.54
N LEU A 223 15.86 -7.59 -1.35
CA LEU A 223 16.43 -8.89 -1.03
C LEU A 223 17.25 -8.86 0.26
N ALA A 224 18.20 -7.92 0.36
CA ALA A 224 19.07 -7.80 1.52
C ALA A 224 18.27 -7.48 2.80
N LEU A 225 17.31 -6.55 2.73
CA LEU A 225 16.48 -6.19 3.88
C LEU A 225 15.52 -7.31 4.29
N CYS A 226 14.94 -8.07 3.35
CA CYS A 226 14.16 -9.26 3.67
C CYS A 226 15.03 -10.32 4.39
N GLY A 227 16.29 -10.50 3.97
CA GLY A 227 17.25 -11.36 4.65
C GLY A 227 17.50 -10.90 6.10
N ALA A 228 17.73 -9.60 6.32
CA ALA A 228 17.90 -9.04 7.65
C ALA A 228 16.66 -9.23 8.54
N VAL A 229 15.45 -9.07 7.99
CA VAL A 229 14.18 -9.38 8.69
C VAL A 229 14.11 -10.86 9.06
N LYS A 230 14.43 -11.76 8.11
CA LYS A 230 14.46 -13.23 8.32
C LYS A 230 15.37 -13.60 9.50
N LEU A 231 16.59 -13.06 9.53
CA LEU A 231 17.54 -13.30 10.63
C LEU A 231 17.03 -12.75 11.97
N CYS A 232 16.47 -11.53 11.97
CA CYS A 232 15.93 -10.92 13.18
C CYS A 232 14.79 -11.77 13.78
N LEU A 233 13.82 -12.18 12.97
CA LEU A 233 12.68 -12.97 13.42
C LEU A 233 13.10 -14.37 13.90
N ARG A 234 13.97 -15.04 13.16
CA ARG A 234 14.51 -16.36 13.55
C ARG A 234 15.30 -16.31 14.86
N SER A 235 16.09 -15.26 15.08
CA SER A 235 16.81 -15.07 16.35
C SER A 235 15.87 -14.91 17.56
N GLY A 236 14.64 -14.45 17.33
CA GLY A 236 13.58 -14.35 18.33
C GLY A 236 12.66 -15.58 18.39
N GLY A 237 12.93 -16.65 17.65
CA GLY A 237 12.08 -17.83 17.57
C GLY A 237 10.73 -17.58 16.87
N LEU A 238 10.64 -16.56 16.02
CA LEU A 238 9.43 -16.18 15.28
C LEU A 238 9.52 -16.64 13.83
N SER A 239 8.43 -17.19 13.30
CA SER A 239 8.30 -17.46 11.86
C SER A 239 8.10 -16.16 11.06
N ILE A 240 8.44 -16.19 9.76
CA ILE A 240 8.48 -15.03 8.88
C ILE A 240 7.10 -14.84 8.25
N PRO A 241 6.33 -13.81 8.62
CA PRO A 241 4.99 -13.66 8.08
C PRO A 241 5.01 -13.49 6.56
N PRO A 242 3.97 -13.93 5.83
CA PRO A 242 3.98 -13.96 4.36
C PRO A 242 4.32 -12.61 3.72
N TRP A 243 3.83 -11.50 4.29
CA TRP A 243 4.09 -10.15 3.80
C TRP A 243 5.52 -9.63 4.01
N ARG A 244 6.37 -10.42 4.68
CA ARG A 244 7.81 -10.15 4.85
C ARG A 244 8.70 -11.06 4.04
N LYS A 245 8.14 -12.09 3.40
CA LYS A 245 8.87 -12.93 2.44
C LYS A 245 9.29 -12.08 1.22
N ASN A 246 10.44 -12.41 0.63
CA ASN A 246 11.01 -11.61 -0.46
C ASN A 246 10.07 -11.48 -1.65
N ARG A 247 9.46 -12.60 -2.09
CA ARG A 247 8.52 -12.61 -3.22
C ARG A 247 7.34 -11.65 -3.02
N TYR A 248 6.76 -11.60 -1.81
CA TYR A 248 5.69 -10.65 -1.49
C TYR A 248 6.19 -9.21 -1.59
N MET A 249 7.35 -8.92 -0.98
CA MET A 249 7.91 -7.57 -0.97
C MET A 249 8.27 -7.11 -2.38
N GLN A 250 8.87 -7.95 -3.22
CA GLN A 250 9.15 -7.62 -4.62
C GLN A 250 7.86 -7.28 -5.39
N ASN A 251 6.76 -8.02 -5.16
CA ASN A 251 5.49 -7.78 -5.85
C ASN A 251 4.86 -6.41 -5.57
N LYS A 252 5.19 -5.77 -4.43
CA LYS A 252 4.77 -4.39 -4.15
C LYS A 252 5.16 -3.43 -5.27
N TRP A 253 6.34 -3.60 -5.87
CA TRP A 253 6.85 -2.70 -6.91
C TRP A 253 6.89 -3.32 -8.30
N PHE A 254 7.00 -4.66 -8.39
CA PHE A 254 7.20 -5.38 -9.65
C PHE A 254 6.01 -6.25 -10.10
N GLY A 255 4.95 -6.34 -9.29
CA GLY A 255 3.73 -7.04 -9.67
C GLY A 255 2.97 -6.35 -10.82
N PRO A 256 1.91 -6.98 -11.35
CA PRO A 256 1.00 -6.35 -12.31
C PRO A 256 0.45 -5.05 -11.72
N TYR A 257 0.47 -3.97 -12.51
CA TYR A 257 0.12 -2.65 -11.99
C TYR A 257 -0.63 -1.78 -13.00
N ARG A 258 -1.40 -0.83 -12.48
CA ARG A 258 -2.00 0.27 -13.24
C ARG A 258 -1.20 1.55 -13.02
N ARG A 259 -0.88 2.26 -14.10
CA ARG A 259 -0.17 3.55 -14.09
C ARG A 259 -1.15 4.67 -14.40
N THR A 260 -1.24 5.70 -13.55
CA THR A 260 -2.19 6.81 -13.71
C THR A 260 -1.57 8.16 -13.41
N THR A 261 -1.98 9.18 -14.17
CA THR A 261 -1.49 10.56 -14.05
C THR A 261 -2.60 11.54 -13.71
N ASN A 262 -3.74 11.04 -13.24
CA ASN A 262 -4.90 11.86 -12.93
C ASN A 262 -4.53 12.85 -11.81
N PRO A 263 -4.82 14.15 -11.97
CA PRO A 263 -4.55 15.13 -10.93
C PRO A 263 -5.38 14.81 -9.68
N VAL A 264 -4.99 15.37 -8.53
CA VAL A 264 -5.81 15.36 -7.33
C VAL A 264 -7.14 16.03 -7.67
N GLN A 265 -8.24 15.28 -7.67
CA GLN A 265 -9.57 15.88 -7.73
C GLN A 265 -9.83 16.57 -6.40
N GLY A 266 -9.62 17.88 -6.39
CA GLY A 266 -10.02 18.80 -5.33
C GLY A 266 -10.51 20.05 -6.02
N ASN A 267 -11.65 20.59 -5.56
CA ASN A 267 -12.15 21.88 -6.02
C ASN A 267 -11.01 22.90 -6.11
N PRO A 268 -10.88 23.65 -7.21
CA PRO A 268 -9.84 24.64 -7.34
C PRO A 268 -9.94 25.62 -6.16
N VAL A 269 -8.87 25.73 -5.38
CA VAL A 269 -8.65 26.88 -4.50
C VAL A 269 -8.69 28.10 -5.44
N PRO A 270 -9.62 29.06 -5.25
CA PRO A 270 -9.77 30.13 -6.22
C PRO A 270 -8.53 31.00 -6.17
N ALA A 271 -7.71 30.90 -7.22
CA ALA A 271 -6.79 31.98 -7.58
C ALA A 271 -7.65 33.23 -7.85
N VAL A 272 -7.30 34.32 -7.20
CA VAL A 272 -8.00 35.61 -7.32
C VAL A 272 -7.89 36.11 -8.77
N SER A 273 -9.01 35.97 -9.47
CA SER A 273 -9.52 36.71 -10.63
C SER A 273 -8.60 37.07 -11.80
N SER A 274 -8.99 36.58 -12.98
CA SER A 274 -9.19 37.46 -14.13
C SER A 274 -10.40 36.98 -14.94
N PHE A 275 -11.22 37.96 -15.32
CA PHE A 275 -12.57 37.87 -15.84
C PHE A 275 -12.66 37.12 -17.18
N SER A 276 -13.59 36.17 -17.28
CA SER A 276 -14.31 35.86 -18.53
C SER A 276 -15.57 35.05 -18.18
N GLY A 277 -16.73 35.59 -18.56
CA GLY A 277 -18.04 35.13 -18.10
C GLY A 277 -18.43 33.76 -18.67
N ALA A 278 -18.85 32.88 -17.77
CA ALA A 278 -19.64 31.69 -18.11
C ALA A 278 -21.00 31.80 -17.41
N LYS A 279 -22.07 31.76 -18.20
CA LYS A 279 -23.47 31.89 -17.76
C LYS A 279 -23.99 30.50 -17.39
N CYS A 280 -23.79 30.06 -16.16
CA CYS A 280 -24.40 28.85 -15.64
C CYS A 280 -25.85 29.17 -15.21
N ARG A 281 -26.83 28.62 -15.94
CA ARG A 281 -28.24 28.61 -15.51
C ARG A 281 -28.36 27.69 -14.30
N LEU A 282 -28.77 28.27 -13.17
CA LEU A 282 -29.15 27.53 -11.98
C LEU A 282 -30.53 26.91 -12.24
N VAL A 283 -30.61 25.59 -12.33
CA VAL A 283 -31.88 24.85 -12.28
C VAL A 283 -32.14 24.61 -10.79
N GLY A 284 -32.98 25.45 -10.19
CA GLY A 284 -33.47 25.21 -8.83
C GLY A 284 -34.47 24.06 -8.84
N PHE A 285 -34.32 23.12 -7.93
CA PHE A 285 -35.39 22.22 -7.55
C PHE A 285 -36.31 23.00 -6.59
N GLU A 286 -37.57 23.18 -6.98
CA GLU A 286 -38.61 23.70 -6.08
C GLU A 286 -39.10 22.58 -5.17
N ASP A 287 -38.79 22.68 -3.88
CA ASP A 287 -39.43 21.90 -2.82
C ASP A 287 -40.86 22.44 -2.60
N ALA A 288 -41.85 21.74 -3.12
CA ALA A 288 -43.25 21.98 -2.78
C ALA A 288 -43.61 21.20 -1.51
N VAL A 289 -43.48 21.84 -0.35
CA VAL A 289 -44.13 21.39 0.88
C VAL A 289 -45.57 21.88 0.88
N SER A 290 -46.47 20.91 0.90
CA SER A 290 -47.92 21.05 1.05
C SER A 290 -48.28 21.77 2.34
N GLU A 291 -49.10 22.81 2.27
CA GLU A 291 -50.05 23.08 3.34
C GLU A 291 -51.35 23.68 2.82
N THR A 292 -52.43 23.19 3.41
CA THR A 292 -53.80 23.31 2.94
C THR A 292 -54.51 24.40 3.74
N ARG A 293 -55.26 25.29 3.08
CA ARG A 293 -56.71 25.56 3.33
C ARG A 293 -57.14 27.02 3.09
N ARG A 294 -58.26 27.08 2.36
CA ARG A 294 -59.43 27.96 2.50
C ARG A 294 -59.24 29.46 2.20
N GLY A 295 -59.83 29.83 1.06
CA GLY A 295 -61.19 30.38 1.08
C GLY A 295 -61.34 31.80 0.52
N GLY A 296 -62.27 31.93 -0.44
CA GLY A 296 -63.01 33.17 -0.69
C GLY A 296 -62.78 33.84 -2.04
N ALA A 297 -63.75 33.65 -2.95
CA ALA A 297 -64.47 34.64 -3.79
C ALA A 297 -63.73 35.92 -4.27
N SER A 298 -63.97 36.53 -5.42
CA SER A 298 -64.80 36.33 -6.63
C SER A 298 -64.57 37.61 -7.50
N VAL A 299 -64.96 37.55 -8.78
CA VAL A 299 -65.39 38.68 -9.66
C VAL A 299 -64.38 39.41 -10.58
N ARG A 300 -64.63 39.18 -11.89
CA ARG A 300 -64.65 40.00 -13.13
C ARG A 300 -63.45 40.85 -13.64
N THR A 301 -63.07 40.47 -14.87
CA THR A 301 -62.93 41.27 -16.11
C THR A 301 -62.97 42.80 -16.05
N ARG A 302 -61.98 43.42 -16.72
CA ARG A 302 -62.16 43.91 -18.10
C ARG A 302 -60.85 43.78 -18.87
#